data_AF-U2PBN4-F1
#
_entry.id   AF-U2PBN4-F1
#
_cell.length_a   1.000
_cell.length_b   1.000
_cell.length_c   1.000
_cell.angle_alpha   90.00
_cell.angle_beta   90.00
_cell.angle_gamma   90.00
#
_symmetry.space_group_name_H-M   'P 1'
#
loop_
_entity.id
_entity.type
_entity.pdbx_description
1 polymer ?
#
loop_
_entity_poly.entity_id
_entity_poly.type
_entity_poly.pdbx_seq_one_letter_code
_entity_poly.pdbx_strand_id
1 'polypeptide(L)'
;MKKKILQQLPINPYGKSKLMVEKILEDYDTAYGLKSVVLRYFNASGSDKDGIIGESHIPETHLIPLILQAASGKRDSIKIFGNDYSTKDGTCIRDFVHVYDLAKAHILGMEKMLKENKSLNYNLGSGEGFSVKEVIEKVKEVTGKDFKVETVEKRAGDPAILVANSEKAKKELGWEPEYSLEEIIDSAWKWENSRKY
;
A
#
# COMPACT_ATOMS: atom_id res chain seq x y z
N MET A 1 3.73 -31.32 9.48
CA MET A 1 2.75 -30.21 9.36
C MET A 1 2.62 -29.83 7.90
N LYS A 2 1.44 -30.03 7.26
CA LYS A 2 1.23 -29.61 5.86
C LYS A 2 1.26 -28.08 5.81
N LYS A 3 2.22 -27.50 5.08
CA LYS A 3 2.26 -26.05 4.82
C LYS A 3 0.95 -25.70 4.11
N LYS A 4 0.04 -24.97 4.77
CA LYS A 4 -1.22 -24.54 4.17
C LYS A 4 -0.85 -23.63 3.00
N ILE A 5 -0.95 -24.14 1.77
CA ILE A 5 -0.73 -23.33 0.57
C ILE A 5 -1.94 -22.41 0.49
N LEU A 6 -1.75 -21.15 0.85
CA LEU A 6 -2.76 -20.12 0.61
C LEU A 6 -2.83 -19.88 -0.89
N GLN A 7 -4.00 -20.09 -1.48
CA GLN A 7 -4.21 -19.95 -2.91
C GLN A 7 -4.34 -18.47 -3.28
N GLN A 8 -3.63 -18.01 -4.31
CA GLN A 8 -3.83 -16.68 -4.89
C GLN A 8 -5.02 -16.72 -5.87
N LEU A 9 -6.16 -16.18 -5.45
CA LEU A 9 -7.41 -16.11 -6.23
C LEU A 9 -7.80 -14.65 -6.52
N PRO A 10 -7.10 -13.96 -7.44
CA PRO A 10 -7.38 -12.56 -7.74
C PRO A 10 -8.76 -12.38 -8.39
N ILE A 11 -9.53 -11.43 -7.87
CA ILE A 11 -10.91 -11.15 -8.29
C ILE A 11 -11.03 -10.07 -9.38
N ASN A 12 -9.94 -9.41 -9.74
CA ASN A 12 -9.91 -8.35 -10.75
C ASN A 12 -8.76 -8.53 -11.76
N PRO A 13 -8.82 -7.89 -12.94
CA PRO A 13 -7.76 -7.98 -13.95
C PRO A 13 -6.38 -7.54 -13.47
N TYR A 14 -6.31 -6.52 -12.61
CA TYR A 14 -5.05 -6.04 -12.03
C TYR A 14 -4.33 -7.16 -11.27
N GLY A 15 -4.99 -7.78 -10.29
CA GLY A 15 -4.42 -8.88 -9.52
C GLY A 15 -4.11 -10.12 -10.38
N LYS A 16 -4.95 -10.42 -11.37
CA LYS A 16 -4.70 -11.51 -12.33
C LYS A 16 -3.42 -11.26 -13.13
N SER A 17 -3.21 -10.04 -13.62
CA SER A 17 -1.99 -9.69 -14.38
C SER A 17 -0.72 -9.82 -13.53
N LYS A 18 -0.77 -9.42 -12.25
CA LYS A 18 0.38 -9.55 -11.34
C LYS A 18 0.68 -11.01 -11.01
N LEU A 19 -0.35 -11.85 -10.79
CA LEU A 19 -0.16 -13.28 -10.59
C LEU A 19 0.43 -13.97 -11.84
N MET A 20 0.03 -13.56 -13.04
CA MET A 20 0.63 -14.06 -14.29
C MET A 20 2.13 -13.75 -14.35
N VAL A 21 2.54 -12.53 -13.98
CA VAL A 21 3.97 -12.17 -13.92
C VAL A 21 4.72 -13.02 -12.89
N GLU A 22 4.16 -13.26 -11.71
CA GLU A 22 4.79 -14.17 -10.73
C GLU A 22 5.01 -15.58 -11.29
N LYS A 23 4.06 -16.08 -12.08
CA LYS A 23 4.19 -17.39 -12.73
C LYS A 23 5.25 -17.41 -13.83
N ILE A 24 5.30 -16.36 -14.66
CA ILE A 24 6.35 -16.20 -15.67
C ILE A 24 7.74 -16.17 -15.01
N LEU A 25 7.90 -15.48 -13.87
CA LEU A 25 9.18 -15.44 -13.15
C LEU A 25 9.58 -16.82 -12.60
N GLU A 26 8.63 -17.60 -12.08
CA GLU A 26 8.83 -18.98 -11.64
C GLU A 26 9.28 -19.89 -12.81
N ASP A 27 8.62 -19.75 -13.96
CA ASP A 27 8.96 -20.49 -15.18
C ASP A 27 10.35 -20.13 -15.70
N TYR A 28 10.74 -18.85 -15.66
CA TYR A 28 12.07 -18.38 -16.10
C TYR A 28 13.19 -18.79 -15.15
N ASP A 29 12.94 -18.85 -13.85
CA ASP A 29 13.91 -19.44 -12.90
C ASP A 29 14.13 -20.92 -13.23
N THR A 30 13.04 -21.67 -13.46
CA THR A 30 13.09 -23.10 -13.77
C THR A 30 13.80 -23.39 -15.10
N ALA A 31 13.48 -22.64 -16.15
CA ALA A 31 13.99 -22.89 -17.49
C ALA A 31 15.39 -22.32 -17.73
N TYR A 32 15.71 -21.17 -17.14
CA TYR A 32 16.90 -20.38 -17.50
C TYR A 32 17.73 -19.92 -16.30
N GLY A 33 17.32 -20.21 -15.07
CA GLY A 33 18.03 -19.82 -13.85
C GLY A 33 17.90 -18.33 -13.50
N LEU A 34 16.96 -17.60 -14.10
CA LEU A 34 16.72 -16.19 -13.78
C LEU A 34 16.11 -16.06 -12.38
N LYS A 35 16.90 -15.59 -11.41
CA LYS A 35 16.41 -15.34 -10.04
C LYS A 35 15.58 -14.07 -9.97
N SER A 36 14.55 -14.10 -9.13
CA SER A 36 13.63 -12.98 -8.94
C SER A 36 13.24 -12.75 -7.48
N VAL A 37 12.84 -11.52 -7.16
CA VAL A 37 12.20 -11.18 -5.87
C VAL A 37 10.81 -10.65 -6.15
N VAL A 38 9.81 -11.33 -5.61
CA VAL A 38 8.40 -10.91 -5.68
C VAL A 38 8.02 -10.21 -4.38
N LEU A 39 7.77 -8.91 -4.44
CA LEU A 39 7.32 -8.10 -3.30
C LEU A 39 5.85 -7.73 -3.48
N ARG A 40 4.99 -8.20 -2.57
CA ARG A 40 3.54 -8.04 -2.62
C ARG A 40 3.11 -7.01 -1.57
N TYR A 41 2.66 -5.85 -2.00
CA TYR A 41 2.16 -4.79 -1.14
C TYR A 41 0.87 -4.19 -1.68
N PHE A 42 0.14 -3.50 -0.80
CA PHE A 42 -1.16 -2.93 -1.12
C PHE A 42 -1.06 -1.42 -1.34
N ASN A 43 -1.07 -0.61 -0.28
CA ASN A 43 -1.08 0.85 -0.40
C ASN A 43 0.30 1.41 -0.06
N ALA A 44 1.09 1.69 -1.11
CA ALA A 44 2.29 2.53 -0.98
C ALA A 44 1.85 3.97 -0.66
N SER A 45 2.49 4.62 0.30
CA SER A 45 2.06 5.94 0.77
C SER A 45 3.21 6.76 1.35
N GLY A 46 2.96 8.04 1.59
CA GLY A 46 3.98 8.97 2.07
C GLY A 46 4.79 9.57 0.93
N SER A 47 5.82 10.31 1.28
CA SER A 47 6.69 10.95 0.30
C SER A 47 8.12 11.11 0.83
N ASP A 48 9.01 11.71 0.04
CA ASP A 48 10.27 12.16 0.57
C ASP A 48 10.06 13.15 1.74
N LYS A 49 10.78 12.92 2.84
CA LYS A 49 10.67 13.72 4.07
C LYS A 49 10.93 15.22 3.86
N ASP A 50 11.78 15.55 2.89
CA ASP A 50 12.19 16.91 2.54
C ASP A 50 11.27 17.50 1.44
N GLY A 51 10.26 16.75 0.99
CA GLY A 51 9.29 17.17 -0.01
C GLY A 51 9.89 17.32 -1.41
N ILE A 52 11.04 16.70 -1.70
CA ILE A 52 11.73 16.85 -2.99
C ILE A 52 10.98 16.07 -4.08
N ILE A 53 10.53 14.85 -3.74
CA ILE A 53 9.74 13.98 -4.61
C ILE A 53 8.58 13.37 -3.82
N GLY A 54 7.47 13.15 -4.51
CA GLY A 54 6.32 12.48 -3.93
C GLY A 54 5.36 12.03 -5.01
N GLU A 55 4.23 11.50 -4.56
CA GLU A 55 3.24 10.92 -5.43
C GLU A 55 2.59 11.95 -6.37
N SER A 56 2.65 11.70 -7.68
CA SER A 56 2.03 12.56 -8.67
C SER A 56 1.37 11.75 -9.78
N HIS A 57 0.14 11.30 -9.54
CA HIS A 57 -0.67 10.59 -10.53
C HIS A 57 -1.70 11.51 -11.20
N ILE A 58 -1.98 11.24 -12.48
CA ILE A 58 -3.02 11.89 -13.27
C ILE A 58 -3.79 10.81 -14.07
N PRO A 59 -5.04 10.47 -13.72
CA PRO A 59 -5.76 10.93 -12.53
C PRO A 59 -5.20 10.30 -11.25
N GLU A 60 -5.38 11.00 -10.13
CA GLU A 60 -5.13 10.44 -8.80
C GLU A 60 -6.26 9.49 -8.39
N THR A 61 -5.91 8.33 -7.83
CA THR A 61 -6.85 7.26 -7.46
C THR A 61 -6.64 6.71 -6.04
N HIS A 62 -5.52 7.02 -5.40
CA HIS A 62 -5.18 6.51 -4.08
C HIS A 62 -5.78 7.35 -2.94
N LEU A 63 -6.09 6.68 -1.83
CA LEU A 63 -6.90 7.27 -0.76
C LEU A 63 -6.25 8.50 -0.11
N ILE A 64 -5.00 8.38 0.38
CA ILE A 64 -4.32 9.45 1.11
C ILE A 64 -4.17 10.70 0.23
N PRO A 65 -3.62 10.63 -1.00
CA PRO A 65 -3.55 11.79 -1.89
C PRO A 65 -4.92 12.43 -2.18
N LEU A 66 -5.98 11.63 -2.37
CA LEU A 66 -7.32 12.16 -2.59
C LEU A 66 -7.87 12.92 -1.36
N ILE A 67 -7.60 12.44 -0.15
CA ILE A 67 -7.99 13.15 1.08
C ILE A 67 -7.17 14.44 1.21
N LEU A 68 -5.86 14.41 0.93
CA LEU A 68 -4.99 15.58 1.00
C LEU A 68 -5.34 16.64 -0.07
N GLN A 69 -5.81 16.24 -1.25
CA GLN A 69 -6.40 17.15 -2.23
C GLN A 69 -7.65 17.86 -1.69
N ALA A 70 -8.48 17.15 -0.93
CA ALA A 70 -9.65 17.76 -0.28
C ALA A 70 -9.21 18.73 0.83
N ALA A 71 -8.24 18.33 1.65
CA ALA A 71 -7.67 19.17 2.71
C ALA A 71 -6.98 20.45 2.18
N SER A 72 -6.33 20.38 1.01
CA SER A 72 -5.72 21.54 0.33
C SER A 72 -6.72 22.39 -0.47
N GLY A 73 -7.97 21.96 -0.61
CA GLY A 73 -8.98 22.64 -1.40
C GLY A 73 -8.84 22.45 -2.93
N LYS A 74 -7.93 21.58 -3.39
CA LYS A 74 -7.83 21.19 -4.81
C LYS A 74 -8.97 20.25 -5.26
N ARG A 75 -9.73 19.71 -4.30
CA ARG A 75 -10.88 18.85 -4.50
C ARG A 75 -12.00 19.25 -3.56
N ASP A 76 -13.23 19.28 -4.06
CA ASP A 76 -14.39 19.74 -3.28
C ASP A 76 -14.77 18.78 -2.13
N SER A 77 -14.57 17.48 -2.31
CA SER A 77 -14.92 16.45 -1.32
C SER A 77 -14.16 15.14 -1.50
N ILE A 78 -14.03 14.38 -0.41
CA ILE A 78 -13.63 12.96 -0.45
C ILE A 78 -14.87 12.06 -0.38
N LYS A 79 -14.86 10.99 -1.17
CA LYS A 79 -15.93 9.98 -1.20
C LYS A 79 -15.53 8.71 -0.45
N ILE A 80 -16.37 8.28 0.48
CA ILE A 80 -16.32 6.97 1.14
C ILE A 80 -17.25 6.01 0.39
N PHE A 81 -16.70 4.95 -0.19
CA PHE A 81 -17.46 3.96 -0.96
C PHE A 81 -17.97 2.83 -0.07
N GLY A 82 -19.20 2.99 0.44
CA GLY A 82 -19.86 2.07 1.35
C GLY A 82 -19.57 2.33 2.84
N ASN A 83 -20.58 2.09 3.67
CA ASN A 83 -20.56 2.31 5.12
C ASN A 83 -21.19 1.14 5.92
N ASP A 84 -21.38 0.00 5.26
CA ASP A 84 -22.04 -1.21 5.75
C ASP A 84 -21.15 -2.45 5.48
N TYR A 85 -19.83 -2.30 5.51
CA TYR A 85 -18.91 -3.45 5.56
C TYR A 85 -18.92 -4.07 6.97
N SER A 86 -18.58 -5.37 7.07
CA SER A 86 -18.41 -6.06 8.35
C SER A 86 -17.07 -5.70 9.02
N THR A 87 -16.86 -4.41 9.26
CA THR A 87 -15.69 -3.80 9.90
C THR A 87 -16.13 -2.92 11.06
N LYS A 88 -15.17 -2.46 11.89
CA LYS A 88 -15.45 -1.74 13.15
C LYS A 88 -16.30 -0.48 13.01
N ASP A 89 -16.27 0.20 11.87
CA ASP A 89 -17.02 1.45 11.62
C ASP A 89 -17.81 1.44 10.31
N GLY A 90 -17.97 0.25 9.72
CA GLY A 90 -18.67 0.04 8.47
C GLY A 90 -17.88 0.39 7.21
N THR A 91 -16.67 0.94 7.30
CA THR A 91 -15.84 1.28 6.13
C THR A 91 -14.70 0.29 5.89
N CYS A 92 -14.21 0.25 4.66
CA CYS A 92 -13.11 -0.64 4.28
C CYS A 92 -11.86 -0.42 5.13
N ILE A 93 -11.18 -1.51 5.51
CA ILE A 93 -9.89 -1.49 6.20
C ILE A 93 -8.76 -1.76 5.21
N ARG A 94 -7.71 -0.95 5.27
CA ARG A 94 -6.53 -0.98 4.39
C ARG A 94 -5.25 -0.84 5.21
N ASP A 95 -4.19 -1.47 4.72
CA ASP A 95 -2.83 -1.36 5.25
C ASP A 95 -2.02 -0.40 4.37
N PHE A 96 -1.35 0.57 5.01
CA PHE A 96 -0.54 1.60 4.38
C PHE A 96 0.92 1.41 4.80
N VAL A 97 1.83 1.47 3.83
CA VAL A 97 3.26 1.31 4.07
C VAL A 97 4.02 2.45 3.41
N HIS A 98 4.99 3.00 4.12
CA HIS A 98 5.74 4.15 3.63
C HIS A 98 6.61 3.78 2.42
N VAL A 99 6.73 4.68 1.45
CA VAL A 99 7.53 4.46 0.23
C VAL A 99 9.01 4.16 0.52
N TYR A 100 9.57 4.71 1.60
CA TYR A 100 10.95 4.38 2.02
C TYR A 100 11.08 2.99 2.63
N ASP A 101 10.08 2.53 3.39
CA ASP A 101 10.05 1.14 3.86
C ASP A 101 10.01 0.18 2.68
N LEU A 102 9.17 0.48 1.68
CA LEU A 102 9.11 -0.30 0.45
C LEU A 102 10.45 -0.28 -0.29
N ALA A 103 11.07 0.89 -0.49
CA ALA A 103 12.38 0.98 -1.15
C ALA A 103 13.45 0.14 -0.43
N LYS A 104 13.49 0.20 0.90
CA LYS A 104 14.38 -0.62 1.73
C LYS A 104 14.15 -2.11 1.51
N ALA A 105 12.89 -2.57 1.45
CA ALA A 105 12.57 -3.98 1.18
C ALA A 105 13.06 -4.44 -0.20
N HIS A 106 13.00 -3.57 -1.22
CA HIS A 106 13.52 -3.90 -2.56
C HIS A 106 15.02 -4.13 -2.54
N ILE A 107 15.77 -3.26 -1.85
CA ILE A 107 17.23 -3.39 -1.70
C ILE A 107 17.57 -4.69 -0.95
N LEU A 108 16.96 -4.90 0.23
CA LEU A 108 17.21 -6.10 1.06
C LEU A 108 16.87 -7.39 0.33
N GLY A 109 15.74 -7.40 -0.39
CA GLY A 109 15.32 -8.54 -1.20
C GLY A 109 16.33 -8.85 -2.31
N MET A 110 16.77 -7.84 -3.06
CA MET A 110 17.76 -7.98 -4.12
C MET A 110 19.10 -8.50 -3.58
N GLU A 111 19.62 -7.91 -2.51
CA GLU A 111 20.88 -8.33 -1.88
C GLU A 111 20.82 -9.80 -1.42
N LYS A 112 19.72 -10.21 -0.78
CA LYS A 112 19.53 -11.60 -0.36
C LYS A 112 19.41 -12.55 -1.54
N MET A 113 18.66 -12.19 -2.59
CA MET A 113 18.51 -13.00 -3.80
C MET A 113 19.86 -13.26 -4.47
N LEU A 114 20.69 -12.21 -4.61
CA LEU A 114 22.03 -12.32 -5.19
C LEU A 114 22.95 -13.19 -4.32
N LYS A 115 22.92 -12.99 -3.00
CA LYS A 115 23.74 -13.76 -2.05
C LYS A 115 23.37 -15.24 -2.01
N GLU A 116 22.09 -15.56 -2.02
CA GLU A 116 21.60 -16.93 -1.88
C GLU A 116 21.38 -17.64 -3.22
N ASN A 117 21.45 -16.91 -4.33
CA ASN A 117 21.13 -17.37 -5.68
C ASN A 117 19.77 -18.10 -5.74
N LYS A 118 18.74 -17.50 -5.14
CA LYS A 118 17.40 -18.08 -4.98
C LYS A 118 16.33 -17.04 -5.27
N SER A 119 15.26 -17.47 -5.94
CA SER A 119 14.06 -16.63 -6.05
C SER A 119 13.33 -16.55 -4.72
N LEU A 120 12.83 -15.36 -4.39
CA LEU A 120 12.22 -15.02 -3.11
C LEU A 120 10.86 -14.37 -3.31
N ASN A 121 10.02 -14.44 -2.28
CA ASN A 121 8.74 -13.73 -2.25
C ASN A 121 8.41 -13.26 -0.84
N TYR A 122 7.89 -12.04 -0.73
CA TYR A 122 7.54 -11.42 0.55
C TYR A 122 6.27 -10.60 0.42
N ASN A 123 5.42 -10.65 1.44
CA ASN A 123 4.38 -9.64 1.61
C ASN A 123 5.00 -8.48 2.39
N LEU A 124 4.70 -7.26 1.98
CA LEU A 124 5.12 -6.03 2.64
C LEU A 124 3.87 -5.23 3.01
N GLY A 125 3.85 -4.78 4.25
CA GLY A 125 2.84 -3.91 4.83
C GLY A 125 3.17 -3.65 6.28
N SER A 126 2.49 -2.69 6.88
CA SER A 126 2.64 -2.38 8.30
C SER A 126 2.20 -3.54 9.19
N GLY A 127 1.25 -4.35 8.70
CA GLY A 127 0.54 -5.34 9.52
C GLY A 127 -0.59 -4.74 10.37
N GLU A 128 -0.74 -3.42 10.32
CA GLU A 128 -1.82 -2.68 10.95
C GLU A 128 -2.83 -2.22 9.89
N GLY A 129 -4.12 -2.38 10.18
CA GLY A 129 -5.20 -2.01 9.27
C GLY A 129 -5.96 -0.79 9.78
N PHE A 130 -6.09 0.21 8.93
CA PHE A 130 -6.85 1.43 9.20
C PHE A 130 -8.11 1.48 8.34
N SER A 131 -9.23 1.86 8.94
CA SER A 131 -10.46 2.10 8.18
C SER A 131 -10.36 3.38 7.36
N VAL A 132 -11.20 3.54 6.33
CA VAL A 132 -11.27 4.79 5.56
C VAL A 132 -11.60 5.99 6.46
N LYS A 133 -12.49 5.81 7.45
CA LYS A 133 -12.82 6.88 8.40
C LYS A 133 -11.62 7.25 9.28
N GLU A 134 -10.89 6.26 9.79
CA GLU A 134 -9.70 6.52 10.61
C GLU A 134 -8.62 7.28 9.84
N VAL A 135 -8.41 6.94 8.57
CA VAL A 135 -7.46 7.68 7.73
C VAL A 135 -7.92 9.12 7.51
N ILE A 136 -9.22 9.34 7.27
CA ILE A 136 -9.78 10.70 7.13
C ILE A 136 -9.56 11.51 8.41
N GLU A 137 -9.90 10.97 9.57
CA GLU A 137 -9.73 11.66 10.85
C GLU A 137 -8.25 11.93 11.14
N LYS A 138 -7.35 10.98 10.87
CA LYS A 138 -5.91 11.19 11.02
C LYS A 138 -5.39 12.30 10.08
N VAL A 139 -5.90 12.39 8.85
CA VAL A 139 -5.56 13.50 7.95
C VAL A 139 -6.06 14.84 8.50
N LYS A 140 -7.27 14.89 9.05
CA LYS A 140 -7.77 16.13 9.70
C LYS A 140 -6.89 16.55 10.87
N GLU A 141 -6.48 15.60 11.72
CA GLU A 141 -5.55 15.84 12.83
C GLU A 141 -4.21 16.39 12.35
N VAL A 142 -3.55 15.72 11.41
CA VAL A 142 -2.22 16.10 10.92
C VAL A 142 -2.22 17.43 10.17
N THR A 143 -3.25 17.66 9.34
CA THR A 143 -3.30 18.87 8.51
C THR A 143 -3.91 20.08 9.22
N GLY A 144 -4.68 19.86 10.29
CA GLY A 144 -5.52 20.88 10.91
C GLY A 144 -6.60 21.45 9.99
N LYS A 145 -6.97 20.71 8.92
CA LYS A 145 -7.96 21.13 7.93
C LYS A 145 -9.20 20.26 8.02
N ASP A 146 -10.36 20.90 7.97
CA ASP A 146 -11.63 20.21 7.75
C ASP A 146 -12.04 20.31 6.28
N PHE A 147 -12.80 19.32 5.81
CA PHE A 147 -13.22 19.20 4.41
C PHE A 147 -14.45 18.31 4.28
N LYS A 148 -15.15 18.42 3.15
CA LYS A 148 -16.38 17.68 2.90
C LYS A 148 -16.11 16.19 2.68
N VAL A 149 -16.85 15.36 3.41
CA VAL A 149 -16.83 13.89 3.29
C VAL A 149 -18.21 13.41 2.84
N GLU A 150 -18.26 12.66 1.75
CA GLU A 150 -19.51 12.13 1.18
C GLU A 150 -19.49 10.61 1.21
N THR A 151 -20.56 9.97 1.69
CA THR A 151 -20.73 8.52 1.55
C THR A 151 -21.47 8.21 0.26
N VAL A 152 -20.96 7.27 -0.52
CA VAL A 152 -21.53 6.81 -1.79
C VAL A 152 -21.63 5.27 -1.80
N GLU A 153 -22.27 4.72 -2.83
CA GLU A 153 -22.42 3.26 -2.99
C GLU A 153 -21.07 2.52 -3.01
N LYS A 154 -21.08 1.27 -2.57
CA LYS A 154 -19.91 0.38 -2.61
C LYS A 154 -19.40 0.20 -4.04
N ARG A 155 -18.08 0.08 -4.20
CA ARG A 155 -17.48 -0.38 -5.46
C ARG A 155 -17.60 -1.90 -5.54
N ALA A 156 -18.08 -2.40 -6.68
CA ALA A 156 -18.11 -3.83 -6.93
C ALA A 156 -16.67 -4.40 -6.91
N GLY A 157 -16.46 -5.44 -6.10
CA GLY A 157 -15.16 -6.11 -5.98
C GLY A 157 -14.19 -5.50 -4.97
N ASP A 158 -14.59 -4.49 -4.19
CA ASP A 158 -13.77 -3.98 -3.09
C ASP A 158 -13.86 -4.92 -1.86
N PRO A 159 -12.75 -5.53 -1.44
CA PRO A 159 -12.72 -6.35 -0.22
C PRO A 159 -12.87 -5.47 1.03
N ALA A 160 -13.57 -6.01 2.05
CA ALA A 160 -13.79 -5.31 3.31
C ALA A 160 -12.48 -5.01 4.06
N ILE A 161 -11.53 -5.95 4.05
CA ILE A 161 -10.27 -5.87 4.80
C ILE A 161 -9.12 -6.33 3.90
N LEU A 162 -8.07 -5.52 3.80
CA LEU A 162 -6.80 -5.87 3.16
C LEU A 162 -5.65 -5.44 4.06
N VAL A 163 -5.00 -6.42 4.71
CA VAL A 163 -3.84 -6.21 5.57
C VAL A 163 -2.79 -7.26 5.24
N ALA A 164 -1.54 -6.85 5.06
CA ALA A 164 -0.46 -7.77 4.75
C ALA A 164 0.07 -8.45 6.02
N ASN A 165 0.49 -9.71 5.89
CA ASN A 165 1.30 -10.36 6.92
C ASN A 165 2.77 -10.32 6.51
N SER A 166 3.54 -9.46 7.17
CA SER A 166 4.95 -9.18 6.89
C SER A 166 5.94 -10.08 7.64
N GLU A 167 5.49 -11.06 8.43
CA GLU A 167 6.35 -11.84 9.33
C GLU A 167 7.50 -12.56 8.61
N LYS A 168 7.26 -13.01 7.37
CA LYS A 168 8.32 -13.61 6.55
C LYS A 168 9.42 -12.60 6.19
N ALA A 169 9.05 -11.37 5.85
CA ALA A 169 10.00 -10.30 5.52
C ALA A 169 10.81 -9.90 6.75
N LYS A 170 10.16 -9.75 7.91
CA LYS A 170 10.85 -9.48 9.19
C LYS A 170 11.90 -10.54 9.49
N LYS A 171 11.49 -11.82 9.43
CA LYS A 171 12.36 -12.94 9.79
C LYS A 171 13.51 -13.17 8.81
N GLU A 172 13.25 -13.08 7.51
CA GLU A 172 14.23 -13.49 6.49
C GLU A 172 15.07 -12.35 5.91
N LEU A 173 14.54 -11.11 5.93
CA LEU A 173 15.21 -9.91 5.43
C LEU A 173 15.69 -8.97 6.55
N GLY A 174 15.20 -9.13 7.79
CA GLY A 174 15.38 -8.12 8.82
C GLY A 174 14.65 -6.81 8.48
N TRP A 175 13.62 -6.88 7.63
CA TRP A 175 12.83 -5.73 7.20
C TRP A 175 11.64 -5.53 8.14
N GLU A 176 11.53 -4.34 8.71
CA GLU A 176 10.38 -3.91 9.50
C GLU A 176 9.92 -2.53 9.00
N PRO A 177 8.60 -2.26 8.97
CA PRO A 177 8.07 -0.94 8.67
C PRO A 177 8.45 0.04 9.79
N GLU A 178 9.05 1.18 9.43
CA GLU A 178 9.59 2.16 10.39
C GLU A 178 8.67 3.38 10.58
N TYR A 179 7.71 3.60 9.67
CA TYR A 179 6.89 4.81 9.64
C TYR A 179 5.44 4.51 10.06
N SER A 180 4.93 5.31 10.98
CA SER A 180 3.53 5.32 11.38
C SER A 180 2.61 5.94 10.32
N LEU A 181 1.29 5.72 10.45
CA LEU A 181 0.30 6.39 9.59
C LEU A 181 0.41 7.93 9.67
N GLU A 182 0.73 8.46 10.85
CA GLU A 182 0.91 9.90 11.06
C GLU A 182 2.08 10.45 10.24
N GLU A 183 3.25 9.79 10.29
CA GLU A 183 4.44 10.17 9.52
C GLU A 183 4.24 10.00 8.01
N ILE A 184 3.50 8.95 7.61
CA ILE A 184 3.07 8.76 6.22
C ILE A 184 2.23 9.95 5.74
N ILE A 185 1.26 10.39 6.53
CA ILE A 185 0.40 11.51 6.16
C ILE A 185 1.16 12.83 6.17
N ASP A 186 2.01 13.07 7.18
CA ASP A 186 2.81 14.29 7.29
C ASP A 186 3.74 14.48 6.09
N SER A 187 4.49 13.44 5.72
CA SER A 187 5.36 13.48 4.53
C SER A 187 4.55 13.71 3.26
N ALA A 188 3.44 12.99 3.05
CA ALA A 188 2.57 13.20 1.89
C ALA A 188 1.97 14.62 1.86
N TRP A 189 1.66 15.20 3.01
CA TRP A 189 1.11 16.55 3.12
C TRP A 189 2.13 17.64 2.78
N LYS A 190 3.39 17.48 3.22
CA LYS A 190 4.50 18.35 2.80
C LYS A 190 4.66 18.37 1.29
N TRP A 191 4.58 17.20 0.65
CA TRP A 191 4.59 17.09 -0.80
C TRP A 191 3.38 17.78 -1.44
N GLU A 192 2.16 17.54 -0.97
CA GLU A 192 0.94 18.11 -1.56
C GLU A 192 0.94 19.66 -1.57
N ASN A 193 1.53 20.28 -0.54
CA ASN A 193 1.68 21.73 -0.43
C ASN A 193 2.80 22.32 -1.29
N SER A 194 3.78 21.51 -1.69
CA SER A 194 4.95 21.94 -2.45
C SER A 194 5.07 21.28 -3.83
N ARG A 195 4.01 20.59 -4.26
CA ARG A 195 3.98 19.72 -5.44
C ARG A 195 4.44 20.47 -6.68
N LYS A 196 5.51 19.95 -7.30
CA LYS A 196 6.16 20.58 -8.47
C LYS A 196 5.72 20.00 -9.81
N TYR A 197 5.11 18.81 -9.80
CA TYR A 197 4.69 18.06 -10.99
C TYR A 197 3.38 17.33 -10.71
#